data_AF-A0A2T4VST4-F1
#
_entry.id   AF-A0A2T4VST4-F1
#
_cell.length_a   1.000
_cell.length_b   1.000
_cell.length_c   1.000
_cell.angle_alpha   90.00
_cell.angle_beta   90.00
_cell.angle_gamma   90.00
#
_symmetry.space_group_name_H-M   'P 1'
#
loop_
_entity.id
_entity.type
_entity.pdbx_description
1 polymer ?
#
loop_
_entity_poly.entity_id
_entity_poly.type
_entity_poly.pdbx_seq_one_letter_code
_entity_poly.pdbx_strand_id
1 'polypeptide(L)'
;MTRGLGVIRAGSVLALACLGLACWLYEVLAVRGWDGLAWLYPFPLSAIPACLFVALASWLPVCGQGTSSRWKVGLYLVLAWSVALGSFTLARDAVFGLLGSRTMGMSAEEMRTYHLTQLGWLFAALVLASVGMGVGLRWLGFPVRRRTVLLLALALVAVPPASLLTLQVVPALHGQRDFIHAVKMGYPVFWTVLLVAGAVALGRQPVHGR
;
A
#
# COMPACT_ATOMS: atom_id res chain seq x y z
N MET A 1 -26.31 14.46 12.15
CA MET A 1 -25.14 13.84 12.82
C MET A 1 -24.11 13.18 11.88
N THR A 2 -24.45 12.74 10.66
CA THR A 2 -23.52 11.95 9.79
C THR A 2 -22.22 12.65 9.38
N ARG A 3 -22.20 13.99 9.22
CA ARG A 3 -21.00 14.73 8.76
C ARG A 3 -19.80 14.61 9.73
N GLY A 4 -20.03 14.65 11.05
CA GLY A 4 -18.94 14.60 12.04
C GLY A 4 -18.14 13.28 12.01
N LEU A 5 -18.84 12.15 11.84
CA LEU A 5 -18.19 10.84 11.71
C LEU A 5 -17.32 10.72 10.46
N GLY A 6 -17.64 11.44 9.38
CA GLY A 6 -16.82 11.49 8.17
C GLY A 6 -15.48 12.21 8.41
N VAL A 7 -15.53 13.36 9.09
CA VAL A 7 -14.32 14.14 9.43
C VAL A 7 -13.38 13.36 10.34
N ILE A 8 -13.91 12.71 11.39
CA ILE A 8 -13.11 11.89 12.31
C ILE A 8 -12.37 10.78 11.55
N ARG A 9 -13.06 10.05 10.64
CA ARG A 9 -12.44 8.98 9.85
C ARG A 9 -11.35 9.50 8.92
N ALA A 10 -11.56 10.64 8.26
CA ALA A 10 -10.55 11.26 7.41
C ALA A 10 -9.30 11.65 8.24
N GLY A 11 -9.50 12.22 9.42
CA GLY A 11 -8.42 12.51 10.38
C GLY A 11 -7.67 11.25 10.83
N SER A 12 -8.38 10.16 11.16
CA SER A 12 -7.75 8.87 11.50
C SER A 12 -6.94 8.28 10.35
N VAL A 13 -7.44 8.34 9.12
CA VAL A 13 -6.72 7.86 7.93
C VAL A 13 -5.45 8.70 7.67
N LEU A 14 -5.52 10.02 7.82
CA LEU A 14 -4.36 10.90 7.71
C LEU A 14 -3.33 10.60 8.81
N ALA A 15 -3.78 10.42 10.06
CA ALA A 15 -2.91 10.05 11.17
C ALA A 15 -2.20 8.71 10.92
N LEU A 16 -2.90 7.69 10.42
CA LEU A 16 -2.30 6.41 10.01
C LEU A 16 -1.26 6.58 8.89
N ALA A 17 -1.52 7.45 7.91
CA ALA A 17 -0.58 7.72 6.82
C ALA A 17 0.70 8.40 7.34
N CYS A 18 0.56 9.39 8.22
CA CYS A 18 1.67 10.06 8.90
C CYS A 18 2.46 9.11 9.82
N LEU A 19 1.78 8.21 10.54
CA LEU A 19 2.45 7.18 11.37
C LEU A 19 3.22 6.18 10.50
N GLY A 20 2.65 5.73 9.39
CA GLY A 20 3.36 4.87 8.42
C GLY A 20 4.60 5.54 7.84
N LEU A 21 4.47 6.80 7.44
CA LEU A 21 5.57 7.65 7.00
C LEU A 21 6.67 7.79 8.08
N ALA A 22 6.28 8.06 9.32
CA ALA A 22 7.20 8.23 10.44
C ALA A 22 7.93 6.94 10.82
N CYS A 23 7.23 5.79 10.89
CA CYS A 23 7.86 4.49 11.14
C CYS A 23 8.87 4.12 10.05
N TRP A 24 8.55 4.43 8.79
CA TRP A 24 9.43 4.16 7.65
C TRP A 24 10.66 5.07 7.65
N LEU A 25 10.47 6.39 7.80
CA LEU A 25 11.56 7.36 7.91
C LEU A 25 12.46 7.06 9.11
N TYR A 26 11.89 6.63 10.25
CA TYR A 26 12.68 6.22 11.42
C TYR A 26 13.59 5.03 11.10
N GLU A 27 13.09 3.97 10.45
CA GLU A 27 13.94 2.84 10.08
C GLU A 27 15.03 3.25 9.07
N VAL A 28 14.69 4.05 8.06
CA VAL A 28 15.66 4.53 7.06
C VAL A 28 16.73 5.41 7.69
N LEU A 29 16.37 6.37 8.52
CA LEU A 29 17.29 7.36 9.08
C LEU A 29 18.09 6.84 10.28
N ALA A 30 17.46 6.09 11.19
CA ALA A 30 18.06 5.71 12.47
C ALA A 30 18.59 4.27 12.53
N VAL A 31 18.10 3.37 11.67
CA VAL A 31 18.47 1.94 11.72
C VAL A 31 19.31 1.50 10.52
N ARG A 32 19.00 2.00 9.31
CA ARG A 32 19.61 1.50 8.06
C ARG A 32 20.56 2.45 7.36
N GLY A 33 20.47 3.75 7.64
CA GLY A 33 21.20 4.78 6.90
C GLY A 33 20.67 5.00 5.48
N TRP A 34 21.21 6.01 4.80
CA TRP A 34 20.73 6.47 3.49
C TRP A 34 21.31 5.67 2.30
N ASP A 35 21.65 4.39 2.48
CA ASP A 35 22.48 3.62 1.55
C ASP A 35 21.72 3.09 0.32
N GLY A 36 21.78 3.84 -0.79
CA GLY A 36 21.42 3.38 -2.15
C GLY A 36 20.08 2.65 -2.24
N LEU A 37 20.09 1.44 -2.81
CA LEU A 37 19.04 0.42 -2.66
C LEU A 37 19.41 -0.64 -1.59
N ALA A 38 20.63 -0.60 -1.05
CA ALA A 38 21.15 -1.58 -0.09
C ALA A 38 20.32 -1.63 1.20
N TRP A 39 19.77 -0.49 1.64
CA TRP A 39 18.87 -0.42 2.79
C TRP A 39 17.60 -1.28 2.64
N LEU A 40 17.16 -1.64 1.43
CA LEU A 40 16.02 -2.54 1.23
C LEU A 40 16.42 -4.03 1.29
N TYR A 41 17.71 -4.37 1.28
CA TYR A 41 18.21 -5.76 1.19
C TYR A 41 17.82 -6.64 2.41
N PRO A 42 17.97 -6.19 3.67
CA PRO A 42 17.27 -6.82 4.78
C PRO A 42 15.76 -6.56 4.67
N PHE A 43 14.90 -7.40 5.23
CA PHE A 43 13.46 -7.10 5.23
C PHE A 43 13.15 -5.86 6.10
N PRO A 44 12.53 -4.78 5.59
CA PRO A 44 12.22 -3.58 6.36
C PRO A 44 11.17 -3.84 7.45
N LEU A 45 11.56 -3.69 8.71
CA LEU A 45 10.69 -3.96 9.87
C LEU A 45 9.52 -2.99 9.93
N SER A 46 9.70 -1.75 9.46
CA SER A 46 8.65 -0.74 9.32
C SER A 46 7.55 -1.12 8.31
N ALA A 47 7.80 -2.09 7.41
CA ALA A 47 6.76 -2.63 6.56
C ALA A 47 5.66 -3.36 7.35
N ILE A 48 5.99 -3.93 8.52
CA ILE A 48 5.02 -4.63 9.39
C ILE A 48 3.91 -3.68 9.87
N PRO A 49 4.21 -2.57 10.59
CA PRO A 49 3.20 -1.59 10.98
C PRO A 49 2.62 -0.84 9.78
N ALA A 50 3.40 -0.54 8.73
CA ALA A 50 2.87 0.10 7.53
C ALA A 50 1.74 -0.72 6.87
N CYS A 51 1.92 -2.03 6.71
CA CYS A 51 0.88 -2.92 6.19
C CYS A 51 -0.33 -3.00 7.12
N LEU A 52 -0.14 -2.90 8.44
CA LEU A 52 -1.24 -2.86 9.41
C LEU A 52 -2.03 -1.55 9.29
N PHE A 53 -1.36 -0.41 9.08
CA PHE A 53 -2.01 0.87 8.83
C PHE A 53 -2.81 0.86 7.53
N VAL A 54 -2.35 0.18 6.48
CA VAL A 54 -3.14 -0.03 5.24
C VAL A 54 -4.38 -0.88 5.52
N ALA A 55 -4.28 -1.97 6.30
CA ALA A 55 -5.42 -2.80 6.70
C ALA A 55 -6.44 -2.06 7.58
N LEU A 56 -5.98 -1.18 8.47
CA LEU A 56 -6.85 -0.28 9.24
C LEU A 56 -7.50 0.77 8.33
N ALA A 57 -6.77 1.31 7.36
CA ALA A 57 -7.26 2.32 6.43
C ALA A 57 -8.25 1.77 5.38
N SER A 58 -8.18 0.49 5.02
CA SER A 58 -9.23 -0.17 4.23
C SER A 58 -10.51 -0.42 5.06
N TRP A 59 -10.40 -0.62 6.37
CA TRP A 59 -11.55 -0.81 7.27
C TRP A 59 -12.21 0.48 7.76
N LEU A 60 -11.42 1.50 8.12
CA LEU A 60 -11.90 2.76 8.72
C LEU A 60 -13.05 3.43 7.94
N PRO A 61 -13.03 3.49 6.60
CA PRO A 61 -14.16 3.99 5.83
C PRO A 61 -15.46 3.21 6.11
N VAL A 62 -15.43 1.88 6.19
CA VAL A 62 -16.62 1.02 6.42
C VAL A 62 -16.99 0.81 7.90
N CYS A 63 -16.17 1.26 8.86
CA CYS A 63 -16.47 1.05 10.27
C CYS A 63 -17.85 1.62 10.67
N GLY A 64 -18.57 0.93 11.56
CA GLY A 64 -19.93 1.35 11.98
C GLY A 64 -21.01 1.32 10.88
N GLN A 65 -20.73 0.75 9.70
CA GLN A 65 -21.79 0.33 8.77
C GLN A 65 -22.10 -1.15 9.03
N GLY A 66 -23.36 -1.49 9.29
CA GLY A 66 -23.78 -2.87 9.55
C GLY A 66 -23.42 -3.43 10.94
N THR A 67 -23.84 -4.67 11.18
CA THR A 67 -23.77 -5.38 12.47
C THR A 67 -22.66 -6.44 12.53
N SER A 68 -21.59 -6.27 11.74
CA SER A 68 -20.47 -7.22 11.68
C SER A 68 -19.85 -7.45 13.05
N SER A 69 -19.77 -8.71 13.48
CA SER A 69 -19.25 -9.08 14.81
C SER A 69 -17.79 -8.67 14.99
N ARG A 70 -17.40 -8.32 16.24
CA ARG A 70 -16.03 -7.89 16.57
C ARG A 70 -14.97 -8.91 16.13
N TRP A 71 -15.25 -10.21 16.27
CA TRP A 71 -14.33 -11.27 15.83
C TRP A 71 -14.15 -11.30 14.30
N LYS A 72 -15.20 -11.02 13.51
CA LYS A 72 -15.08 -10.91 12.06
C LYS A 72 -14.20 -9.73 11.67
N VAL A 73 -14.39 -8.57 12.31
CA VAL A 73 -13.53 -7.41 12.11
C VAL A 73 -12.07 -7.74 12.44
N GLY A 74 -11.81 -8.42 13.56
CA GLY A 74 -10.46 -8.87 13.92
C GLY A 74 -9.84 -9.80 12.86
N LEU A 75 -10.56 -10.83 12.41
CA LEU A 75 -10.08 -11.75 11.39
C LEU A 75 -9.87 -11.06 10.03
N TYR A 76 -10.71 -10.09 9.67
CA TYR A 76 -10.48 -9.25 8.49
C TYR A 76 -9.20 -8.42 8.60
N LEU A 77 -8.94 -7.79 9.75
CA LEU A 77 -7.73 -6.98 9.92
C LEU A 77 -6.47 -7.85 9.80
N VAL A 78 -6.49 -9.06 10.37
CA VAL A 78 -5.41 -10.05 10.17
C VAL A 78 -5.27 -10.42 8.69
N LEU A 79 -6.36 -10.79 8.01
CA LEU A 79 -6.33 -11.15 6.59
C LEU A 79 -5.82 -10.00 5.70
N ALA A 80 -6.32 -8.78 5.91
CA ALA A 80 -5.94 -7.61 5.13
C ALA A 80 -4.49 -7.20 5.40
N TRP A 81 -4.01 -7.34 6.65
CA TRP A 81 -2.60 -7.15 7.00
C TRP A 81 -1.70 -8.19 6.32
N SER A 82 -2.04 -9.48 6.37
CA SER A 82 -1.29 -10.54 5.69
C SER A 82 -1.29 -10.39 4.17
N VAL A 83 -2.41 -9.96 3.57
CA VAL A 83 -2.52 -9.63 2.14
C VAL A 83 -1.63 -8.44 1.77
N ALA A 84 -1.65 -7.37 2.57
CA ALA A 84 -0.78 -6.20 2.36
C ALA A 84 0.70 -6.57 2.49
N LEU A 85 1.06 -7.37 3.51
CA LEU A 85 2.44 -7.80 3.77
C LEU A 85 2.95 -8.74 2.66
N GLY A 86 2.13 -9.71 2.22
CA GLY A 86 2.48 -10.59 1.10
C GLY A 86 2.62 -9.82 -0.22
N SER A 87 1.72 -8.89 -0.50
CA SER A 87 1.85 -7.98 -1.65
C SER A 87 3.09 -7.10 -1.56
N PHE A 88 3.43 -6.59 -0.37
CA PHE A 88 4.63 -5.80 -0.15
C PHE A 88 5.90 -6.60 -0.45
N THR A 89 6.01 -7.83 0.06
CA THR A 89 7.17 -8.70 -0.18
C THR A 89 7.33 -9.00 -1.67
N LEU A 90 6.25 -9.41 -2.35
CA LEU A 90 6.28 -9.65 -3.80
C LEU A 90 6.69 -8.40 -4.59
N ALA A 91 6.16 -7.23 -4.24
CA ALA A 91 6.48 -5.98 -4.92
C ALA A 91 7.93 -5.54 -4.66
N ARG A 92 8.42 -5.65 -3.41
CA ARG A 92 9.80 -5.36 -3.03
C ARG A 92 10.77 -6.23 -3.82
N ASP A 93 10.56 -7.54 -3.83
CA ASP A 93 11.48 -8.49 -4.44
C ASP A 93 11.48 -8.35 -5.98
N ALA A 94 10.33 -8.04 -6.58
CA ALA A 94 10.21 -7.75 -8.00
C ALA A 94 10.86 -6.41 -8.42
N VAL A 95 10.68 -5.35 -7.63
CA VAL A 95 11.39 -4.06 -7.82
C VAL A 95 12.90 -4.26 -7.70
N PHE A 96 13.34 -5.09 -6.75
CA PHE A 96 14.75 -5.48 -6.63
C PHE A 96 15.28 -6.23 -7.84
N GLY A 97 14.49 -7.13 -8.41
CA GLY A 97 14.87 -7.81 -9.64
C GLY A 97 15.03 -6.84 -10.80
N LEU A 98 14.09 -5.90 -10.96
CA LEU A 98 14.11 -4.90 -12.05
C LEU A 98 15.21 -3.83 -11.92
N LEU A 99 15.57 -3.43 -10.69
CA LEU A 99 16.52 -2.34 -10.44
C LEU A 99 17.90 -2.81 -9.93
N GLY A 100 18.07 -4.11 -9.67
CA GLY A 100 19.30 -4.69 -9.13
C GLY A 100 20.33 -5.03 -10.22
N SER A 101 21.60 -5.15 -9.82
CA SER A 101 22.72 -5.51 -10.71
C SER A 101 22.75 -6.96 -11.20
N ARG A 102 21.70 -7.76 -10.92
CA ARG A 102 21.65 -9.21 -11.25
C ARG A 102 21.61 -9.51 -12.75
N THR A 103 21.43 -8.51 -13.61
CA THR A 103 21.41 -8.64 -15.07
C THR A 103 22.81 -8.56 -15.71
N MET A 104 23.87 -8.28 -14.94
CA MET A 104 25.24 -8.30 -15.46
C MET A 104 25.62 -9.70 -15.95
N GLY A 105 25.98 -9.82 -17.22
CA GLY A 105 26.40 -11.09 -17.86
C GLY A 105 25.25 -11.92 -18.47
N MET A 106 23.99 -11.51 -18.33
CA MET A 106 22.86 -12.15 -19.02
C MET A 106 22.84 -11.80 -20.51
N SER A 107 22.45 -12.75 -21.36
CA SER A 107 22.06 -12.47 -22.74
C SER A 107 20.79 -11.61 -22.81
N ALA A 108 20.53 -11.00 -23.97
CA ALA A 108 19.35 -10.16 -24.17
C ALA A 108 18.01 -10.94 -24.01
N GLU A 109 17.99 -12.23 -24.34
CA GLU A 109 16.80 -13.08 -24.21
C GLU A 109 16.54 -13.49 -22.75
N GLU A 110 17.59 -13.83 -22.00
CA GLU A 110 17.50 -14.09 -20.56
C GLU A 110 17.05 -12.82 -19.81
N MET A 111 17.64 -11.67 -20.13
CA MET A 111 17.27 -10.38 -19.53
C MET A 111 15.80 -10.01 -19.81
N ARG A 112 15.32 -10.22 -21.04
CA ARG A 112 13.91 -10.02 -21.41
C ARG A 112 12.99 -10.95 -20.60
N THR A 113 13.32 -12.23 -20.52
CA THR A 113 12.53 -13.25 -19.80
C THR A 113 12.49 -12.94 -18.30
N TYR A 114 13.63 -12.54 -17.73
CA TYR A 114 13.76 -12.12 -16.35
C TYR A 114 12.89 -10.88 -16.05
N HIS A 115 12.96 -9.83 -16.87
CA HIS A 115 12.13 -8.63 -16.70
C HIS A 115 10.63 -8.95 -16.80
N LEU A 116 10.21 -9.79 -17.76
CA LEU A 116 8.82 -10.24 -17.86
C LEU A 116 8.36 -11.00 -16.61
N THR A 117 9.24 -11.80 -16.01
CA THR A 117 8.97 -12.52 -14.75
C THR A 117 8.75 -11.53 -13.60
N GLN A 118 9.60 -10.51 -13.46
CA GLN A 118 9.43 -9.49 -12.40
C GLN A 118 8.17 -8.64 -12.61
N LEU A 119 7.84 -8.28 -13.85
CA LEU A 119 6.55 -7.62 -14.17
C LEU A 119 5.35 -8.51 -13.82
N GLY A 120 5.46 -9.83 -14.03
CA GLY A 120 4.48 -10.81 -13.58
C GLY A 120 4.30 -10.82 -12.06
N TRP A 121 5.39 -10.75 -11.28
CA TRP A 121 5.32 -10.66 -9.82
C TRP A 121 4.72 -9.34 -9.32
N LEU A 122 5.00 -8.22 -9.98
CA LEU A 122 4.33 -6.93 -9.69
C LEU A 122 2.82 -7.00 -9.95
N PHE A 123 2.41 -7.62 -11.06
CA PHE A 123 1.00 -7.84 -11.36
C PHE A 123 0.34 -8.78 -10.33
N ALA A 124 1.02 -9.86 -9.93
CA ALA A 124 0.55 -10.76 -8.88
C ALA A 124 0.38 -10.05 -7.53
N ALA A 125 1.32 -9.18 -7.14
CA ALA A 125 1.21 -8.34 -5.95
C ALA A 125 -0.01 -7.41 -6.00
N LEU A 126 -0.21 -6.72 -7.13
CA LEU A 126 -1.35 -5.82 -7.36
C LEU A 126 -2.70 -6.58 -7.28
N VAL A 127 -2.79 -7.75 -7.89
CA VAL A 127 -3.96 -8.63 -7.83
C VAL A 127 -4.19 -9.12 -6.40
N LEU A 128 -3.16 -9.59 -5.70
CA LEU A 128 -3.24 -10.06 -4.32
C LEU A 128 -3.80 -8.98 -3.39
N ALA A 129 -3.23 -7.76 -3.44
CA ALA A 129 -3.71 -6.65 -2.62
C ALA A 129 -5.16 -6.25 -2.95
N SER A 130 -5.45 -5.97 -4.22
CA SER A 130 -6.77 -5.45 -4.63
C SER A 130 -7.90 -6.48 -4.47
N VAL A 131 -7.68 -7.73 -4.88
CA VAL A 131 -8.67 -8.81 -4.75
C VAL A 131 -8.76 -9.27 -3.30
N GLY A 132 -7.63 -9.48 -2.60
CA GLY A 132 -7.62 -9.94 -1.21
C GLY A 132 -8.35 -8.98 -0.26
N MET A 133 -8.08 -7.68 -0.35
CA MET A 133 -8.81 -6.68 0.43
C MET A 133 -10.29 -6.60 0.04
N GLY A 134 -10.62 -6.69 -1.25
CA GLY A 134 -12.00 -6.67 -1.74
C GLY A 134 -12.83 -7.88 -1.29
N VAL A 135 -12.23 -9.08 -1.33
CA VAL A 135 -12.84 -10.33 -0.84
C VAL A 135 -13.02 -10.26 0.68
N GLY A 136 -11.99 -9.82 1.42
CA GLY A 136 -12.10 -9.65 2.87
C GLY A 136 -13.22 -8.68 3.29
N LEU A 137 -13.33 -7.52 2.61
CA LEU A 137 -14.40 -6.56 2.86
C LEU A 137 -15.78 -7.14 2.51
N ARG A 138 -15.88 -7.93 1.44
CA ARG A 138 -17.13 -8.63 1.08
C ARG A 138 -17.50 -9.69 2.11
N TRP A 139 -16.53 -10.41 2.65
CA TRP A 139 -16.74 -11.41 3.71
C TRP A 139 -17.21 -10.80 5.04
N LEU A 140 -16.81 -9.56 5.35
CA LEU A 140 -17.39 -8.78 6.46
C LEU A 140 -18.88 -8.43 6.28
N GLY A 141 -19.46 -8.67 5.10
CA GLY A 141 -20.84 -8.32 4.76
C GLY A 141 -20.99 -6.99 4.02
N PHE A 142 -19.89 -6.30 3.68
CA PHE A 142 -19.98 -5.06 2.92
C PHE A 142 -20.32 -5.30 1.45
N PRO A 143 -21.17 -4.46 0.82
CA PRO A 143 -21.59 -4.61 -0.58
C PRO A 143 -20.52 -4.14 -1.57
N VAL A 144 -19.32 -4.74 -1.49
CA VAL A 144 -18.16 -4.50 -2.35
C VAL A 144 -18.51 -4.85 -3.80
N ARG A 145 -18.55 -3.83 -4.67
CA ARG A 145 -18.75 -4.03 -6.12
C ARG A 145 -17.45 -4.48 -6.77
N ARG A 146 -17.51 -5.09 -7.96
CA ARG A 146 -16.32 -5.28 -8.82
C ARG A 146 -15.55 -3.97 -9.04
N ARG A 147 -16.27 -2.83 -9.08
CA ARG A 147 -15.70 -1.47 -9.11
C ARG A 147 -14.77 -1.16 -7.93
N THR A 148 -15.03 -1.68 -6.72
CA THR A 148 -14.17 -1.43 -5.55
C THR A 148 -12.79 -2.09 -5.72
N VAL A 149 -12.74 -3.32 -6.26
CA VAL A 149 -11.49 -4.01 -6.59
C VAL A 149 -10.72 -3.25 -7.67
N LEU A 150 -11.41 -2.78 -8.72
CA LEU A 150 -10.80 -1.93 -9.75
C LEU A 150 -10.26 -0.62 -9.17
N LEU A 151 -11.01 0.06 -8.28
CA LEU A 151 -10.57 1.28 -7.61
C LEU A 151 -9.35 1.02 -6.70
N LEU A 152 -9.28 -0.12 -6.01
CA LEU A 152 -8.11 -0.53 -5.23
C LEU A 152 -6.88 -0.75 -6.14
N ALA A 153 -7.05 -1.42 -7.27
CA ALA A 153 -5.96 -1.61 -8.23
C ALA A 153 -5.48 -0.26 -8.81
N LEU A 154 -6.40 0.62 -9.23
CA LEU A 154 -6.05 1.96 -9.71
C LEU A 154 -5.38 2.82 -8.64
N ALA A 155 -5.84 2.74 -7.38
CA ALA A 155 -5.23 3.42 -6.24
C ALA A 155 -3.78 2.98 -6.03
N LEU A 156 -3.51 1.68 -6.08
CA LEU A 156 -2.15 1.12 -5.93
C LEU A 156 -1.24 1.49 -7.11
N VAL A 157 -1.76 1.47 -8.35
CA VAL A 157 -1.02 1.95 -9.55
C VAL A 157 -0.74 3.45 -9.48
N ALA A 158 -1.56 4.23 -8.78
CA ALA A 158 -1.34 5.66 -8.57
C ALA A 158 -0.33 5.98 -7.45
N VAL A 159 0.10 5.01 -6.64
CA VAL A 159 1.06 5.24 -5.55
C VAL A 159 2.44 5.72 -6.06
N PRO A 160 3.09 5.09 -7.06
CA PRO A 160 4.36 5.58 -7.60
C PRO A 160 4.31 7.01 -8.16
N PRO A 161 3.37 7.40 -9.06
CA PRO A 161 3.32 8.77 -9.57
C PRO A 161 2.97 9.79 -8.47
N ALA A 162 2.08 9.48 -7.53
CA ALA A 162 1.79 10.37 -6.39
C ALA A 162 3.04 10.59 -5.50
N SER A 163 3.84 9.53 -5.30
CA SER A 163 5.10 9.60 -4.55
C SER A 163 6.16 10.45 -5.26
N LEU A 164 6.26 10.35 -6.60
CA LEU A 164 7.15 11.19 -7.41
C LEU A 164 6.71 12.67 -7.42
N LEU A 165 5.41 12.94 -7.54
CA LEU A 165 4.87 14.30 -7.44
C LEU A 165 5.14 14.92 -6.06
N THR A 166 5.04 14.12 -4.99
CA THR A 166 5.40 14.58 -3.64
C THR A 166 6.89 14.91 -3.55
N LEU A 167 7.77 14.09 -4.15
CA LEU A 167 9.21 14.34 -4.17
C LEU A 167 9.60 15.60 -4.97
N GLN A 168 8.78 16.05 -5.92
CA GLN A 168 9.00 17.32 -6.62
C GLN A 168 8.71 18.54 -5.73
N VAL A 169 7.76 18.42 -4.79
CA VAL A 169 7.36 19.50 -3.86
C VAL A 169 8.16 19.47 -2.56
N VAL A 170 8.41 18.27 -2.04
CA VAL A 170 9.18 17.98 -0.82
C VAL A 170 10.34 17.06 -1.23
N PRO A 171 11.46 17.62 -1.71
CA PRO A 171 12.60 16.83 -2.17
C PRO A 171 13.25 16.05 -1.04
N ALA A 172 13.95 14.98 -1.39
CA ALA A 172 14.73 14.22 -0.43
C ALA A 172 15.95 15.00 0.07
N LEU A 173 16.59 14.48 1.12
CA LEU A 173 17.89 14.95 1.58
C LEU A 173 18.87 15.05 0.39
N HIS A 174 19.62 16.15 0.32
CA HIS A 174 20.52 16.49 -0.79
C HIS A 174 19.83 16.80 -2.15
N GLY A 175 18.51 17.03 -2.16
CA GLY A 175 17.80 17.55 -3.34
C GLY A 175 17.49 16.52 -4.44
N GLN A 176 17.70 15.23 -4.17
CA GLN A 176 17.47 14.14 -5.12
C GLN A 176 15.96 13.96 -5.46
N ARG A 177 15.68 13.58 -6.71
CA ARG A 177 14.33 13.59 -7.32
C ARG A 177 13.91 12.29 -8.03
N ASP A 178 14.68 11.22 -7.89
CA ASP A 178 14.41 9.90 -8.44
C ASP A 178 13.51 9.03 -7.53
N PHE A 179 12.96 7.96 -8.09
CA PHE A 179 12.01 7.10 -7.38
C PHE A 179 12.61 6.41 -6.15
N ILE A 180 13.90 6.07 -6.15
CA ILE A 180 14.55 5.40 -5.00
C ILE A 180 14.52 6.34 -3.79
N HIS A 181 14.72 7.64 -4.00
CA HIS A 181 14.61 8.65 -2.97
C HIS A 181 13.15 8.89 -2.52
N ALA A 182 12.16 8.80 -3.41
CA ALA A 182 10.74 8.80 -2.99
C ALA A 182 10.40 7.60 -2.08
N VAL A 183 10.93 6.42 -2.39
CA VAL A 183 10.76 5.21 -1.57
C VAL A 183 11.46 5.37 -0.22
N LYS A 184 12.70 5.90 -0.16
CA LYS A 184 13.39 6.21 1.11
C LYS A 184 12.63 7.20 1.98
N MET A 185 12.07 8.25 1.38
CA MET A 185 11.26 9.24 2.09
C MET A 185 9.92 8.68 2.60
N GLY A 186 9.55 7.44 2.25
CA GLY A 186 8.33 6.77 2.74
C GLY A 186 7.04 7.24 2.06
N TYR A 187 7.11 8.05 1.01
CA TYR A 187 5.94 8.54 0.29
C TYR A 187 5.04 7.42 -0.26
N PRO A 188 5.56 6.27 -0.74
CA PRO A 188 4.70 5.15 -1.14
C PRO A 188 3.83 4.61 0.00
N VAL A 189 4.35 4.56 1.23
CA VAL A 189 3.58 4.12 2.41
C VAL A 189 2.46 5.11 2.71
N PHE A 190 2.79 6.40 2.77
CA PHE A 190 1.84 7.48 2.99
C PHE A 190 0.68 7.46 1.96
N TRP A 191 1.01 7.42 0.68
CA TRP A 191 0.02 7.40 -0.40
C TRP A 191 -0.79 6.11 -0.45
N THR A 192 -0.18 4.95 -0.16
CA THR A 192 -0.94 3.68 -0.10
C THR A 192 -2.05 3.75 0.94
N VAL A 193 -1.76 4.26 2.14
CA VAL A 193 -2.76 4.41 3.21
C VAL A 193 -3.93 5.33 2.77
N LEU A 194 -3.61 6.49 2.20
CA LEU A 194 -4.64 7.45 1.76
C LEU A 194 -5.46 6.94 0.57
N LEU A 195 -4.82 6.39 -0.46
CA LEU A 195 -5.46 5.97 -1.70
C LEU A 195 -6.27 4.68 -1.52
N VAL A 196 -5.84 3.74 -0.67
CA VAL A 196 -6.64 2.56 -0.30
C VAL A 196 -7.90 2.98 0.47
N ALA A 197 -7.78 3.88 1.45
CA ALA A 197 -8.95 4.42 2.14
C ALA A 197 -9.90 5.14 1.17
N GLY A 198 -9.37 5.95 0.25
CA GLY A 198 -10.13 6.63 -0.80
C GLY A 198 -10.85 5.66 -1.74
N ALA A 199 -10.19 4.58 -2.18
CA ALA A 199 -10.80 3.55 -3.02
C ALA A 199 -11.97 2.84 -2.32
N VAL A 200 -11.83 2.50 -1.03
CA VAL A 200 -12.90 1.91 -0.22
C VAL A 200 -13.97 2.95 0.19
N ALA A 201 -13.62 4.24 0.24
CA ALA A 201 -14.58 5.32 0.41
C ALA A 201 -15.47 5.48 -0.83
N LEU A 202 -14.89 5.52 -2.03
CA LEU A 202 -15.59 5.73 -3.29
C LEU A 202 -16.27 4.46 -3.82
N GLY A 203 -15.74 3.28 -3.55
CA GLY A 203 -16.26 1.99 -4.05
C GLY A 203 -17.54 1.49 -3.37
N ARG A 204 -18.31 2.39 -2.77
CA ARG A 204 -19.47 2.08 -1.93
C ARG A 204 -20.73 1.75 -2.70
N GLN A 205 -21.70 1.33 -1.91
CA GLN A 205 -23.09 1.65 -2.19
C GLN A 205 -23.65 2.38 -0.95
N PRO A 206 -24.45 3.45 -1.12
CA PRO A 206 -25.36 3.82 -0.06
C PRO A 206 -26.31 2.64 0.19
N VAL A 207 -26.47 2.25 1.45
CA VAL A 207 -27.48 1.28 1.86
C VAL A 207 -28.82 1.91 1.50
N HIS A 208 -29.44 1.45 0.41
CA HIS A 208 -30.81 1.83 0.10
C HIS A 208 -31.67 1.18 1.17
N GLY A 209 -32.38 2.01 1.94
CA GLY A 209 -33.28 1.53 2.98
C GLY A 209 -34.30 0.57 2.38
N ARG A 210 -34.42 -0.59 3.01
CA ARG A 210 -35.61 -1.42 2.96
C ARG A 210 -36.39 -1.17 4.25
#